data_AF-A0A3P1CGJ8-F1
#
_entry.id   AF-A0A3P1CGJ8-F1
#
_cell.length_a   1.000
_cell.length_b   1.000
_cell.length_c   1.000
_cell.angle_alpha   90.00
_cell.angle_beta   90.00
_cell.angle_gamma   90.00
#
_symmetry.space_group_name_H-M   'P 1'
#
loop_
_entity.id
_entity.type
_entity.pdbx_description
1 polymer ?
#
loop_
_entity_poly.entity_id
_entity_poly.type
_entity_poly.pdbx_seq_one_letter_code
_entity_poly.pdbx_strand_id
1 'polypeptide(L)'
;MIRLQLYANEFFGMVGFLSVQVELLLPLDVMSRSIYDQVLVEYWQKASLIGKLPAWKGYNCRKRYVHKMPLSIARILHQEMQHVALTIYAQAFLATLDQYLTNETPNVYATRQ
;
A
#
# COMPACT_ATOMS: atom_id res chain seq x y z
N MET A 1 5.65 9.80 -7.42
CA MET A 1 5.06 8.44 -7.34
C MET A 1 6.19 7.43 -7.24
N ILE A 2 6.06 6.44 -6.37
CA ILE A 2 6.98 5.32 -6.24
C ILE A 2 6.62 4.20 -7.21
N ARG A 3 7.60 3.32 -7.50
CA ARG A 3 7.45 2.16 -8.39
C ARG A 3 7.80 0.89 -7.64
N LEU A 4 6.79 0.21 -7.09
CA LEU A 4 6.98 -1.04 -6.37
C LEU A 4 6.94 -2.21 -7.35
N GLN A 5 7.89 -3.13 -7.24
CA GLN A 5 7.85 -4.40 -7.97
C GLN A 5 7.18 -5.45 -7.09
N LEU A 6 5.95 -5.83 -7.43
CA LEU A 6 5.12 -6.74 -6.65
C LEU A 6 4.83 -8.03 -7.41
N TYR A 7 4.80 -9.15 -6.70
CA TYR A 7 4.08 -10.34 -7.15
C TYR A 7 2.57 -10.11 -7.07
N ALA A 8 1.80 -10.89 -7.85
CA ALA A 8 0.35 -10.77 -7.86
C ALA A 8 -0.26 -10.92 -6.45
N ASN A 9 0.25 -11.88 -5.66
CA ASN A 9 -0.25 -12.13 -4.31
C ASN A 9 0.02 -10.97 -3.36
N GLU A 10 1.18 -10.30 -3.45
CA GLU A 10 1.50 -9.13 -2.62
C GLU A 10 0.54 -7.97 -2.92
N PHE A 11 0.24 -7.74 -4.19
CA PHE A 11 -0.78 -6.77 -4.59
C PHE A 11 -2.16 -7.11 -4.00
N PHE A 12 -2.57 -8.38 -4.04
CA PHE A 12 -3.82 -8.82 -3.40
C PHE A 12 -3.78 -8.69 -1.88
N GLY A 13 -2.62 -8.88 -1.25
CA GLY A 13 -2.40 -8.62 0.18
C GLY A 13 -2.65 -7.17 0.54
N MET A 14 -2.08 -6.23 -0.23
CA MET A 14 -2.33 -4.79 -0.08
C MET A 14 -3.82 -4.44 -0.28
N VAL A 15 -4.44 -4.96 -1.34
CA VAL A 15 -5.86 -4.72 -1.64
C VAL A 15 -6.75 -5.24 -0.51
N GLY A 16 -6.49 -6.46 -0.03
CA GLY A 16 -7.27 -7.07 1.05
C GLY A 16 -7.19 -6.27 2.33
N PHE A 17 -5.99 -5.82 2.71
CA PHE A 17 -5.81 -4.92 3.85
C PHE A 17 -6.61 -3.62 3.68
N LEU A 18 -6.47 -2.96 2.52
CA LEU A 18 -7.20 -1.72 2.23
C LEU A 18 -8.72 -1.91 2.24
N SER A 19 -9.24 -3.00 1.69
CA SER A 19 -10.69 -3.29 1.67
C SER A 19 -11.24 -3.36 3.09
N VAL A 20 -10.59 -4.13 3.96
CA VAL A 20 -11.00 -4.28 5.37
C VAL A 20 -10.91 -2.94 6.10
N GLN A 21 -9.81 -2.21 5.94
CA GLN A 21 -9.64 -0.91 6.59
C GLN A 21 -10.73 0.08 6.14
N VAL A 22 -11.04 0.14 4.85
CA VAL A 22 -12.06 1.04 4.31
C VAL A 22 -13.45 0.62 4.77
N GLU A 23 -13.77 -0.67 4.80
CA GLU A 23 -15.05 -1.18 5.32
C GLU A 23 -15.26 -0.80 6.79
N LEU A 24 -14.21 -0.80 7.60
CA LEU A 24 -14.25 -0.37 9.00
C LEU A 24 -14.40 1.15 9.16
N LEU A 25 -13.78 1.93 8.27
CA LEU A 25 -13.75 3.38 8.36
C LEU A 25 -14.99 4.06 7.76
N LEU A 26 -15.58 3.50 6.70
CA LEU A 26 -16.70 4.10 5.98
C LEU A 26 -17.94 4.41 6.84
N PRO A 27 -18.31 3.60 7.85
CA PRO A 27 -19.44 3.90 8.74
C PRO A 27 -19.18 5.03 9.73
N LEU A 28 -17.91 5.37 10.00
CA LEU A 28 -17.54 6.41 10.97
C LEU A 28 -17.78 7.80 10.37
N ASP A 29 -18.18 8.76 11.20
CA ASP A 29 -18.23 10.17 10.76
C ASP A 29 -16.83 10.66 10.35
N VAL A 30 -16.77 11.60 9.41
CA VAL A 30 -15.51 12.14 8.88
C VAL A 30 -14.66 12.76 9.99
N MET A 31 -15.30 13.39 10.99
CA MET A 31 -14.60 14.01 12.13
C MET A 31 -13.98 12.97 13.07
N SER A 32 -14.43 11.71 13.01
CA SER A 32 -13.90 10.60 13.82
C SER A 32 -12.76 9.86 13.14
N ARG A 33 -12.43 10.17 11.88
CA ARG A 33 -11.36 9.53 11.11
C ARG A 33 -10.09 10.36 11.21
N SER A 34 -8.95 9.69 11.37
CA SER A 34 -7.66 10.38 11.25
C SER A 34 -7.44 10.89 9.81
N ILE A 35 -6.50 11.82 9.63
CA ILE A 35 -6.11 12.27 8.29
C ILE A 35 -5.60 11.08 7.45
N TYR A 36 -4.90 10.11 8.07
CA TYR A 36 -4.40 8.93 7.38
C TYR A 36 -5.54 8.02 6.90
N ASP A 37 -6.55 7.82 7.73
CA ASP A 37 -7.76 7.07 7.37
C ASP A 37 -8.47 7.70 6.16
N GLN A 38 -8.63 9.03 6.17
CA GLN A 38 -9.25 9.74 5.06
C GLN A 38 -8.44 9.58 3.76
N VAL A 39 -7.12 9.67 3.85
CA VAL A 39 -6.22 9.48 2.70
C VAL A 39 -6.29 8.04 2.16
N LEU A 40 -6.38 7.02 3.01
CA LEU A 40 -6.52 5.62 2.57
C LEU A 40 -7.89 5.35 1.93
N VAL A 41 -8.97 5.90 2.50
CA VAL A 41 -10.32 5.82 1.91
C VAL A 41 -10.35 6.51 0.55
N GLU A 42 -9.79 7.71 0.45
CA GLU A 42 -9.71 8.44 -0.81
C GLU A 42 -8.84 7.68 -1.83
N TYR A 43 -7.72 7.11 -1.40
CA TYR A 43 -6.88 6.28 -2.27
C TYR A 43 -7.64 5.06 -2.79
N TRP A 44 -8.39 4.37 -1.94
CA TRP A 44 -9.23 3.25 -2.36
C TRP A 44 -10.29 3.66 -3.39
N GLN A 45 -10.99 4.78 -3.14
CA GLN A 45 -12.06 5.28 -4.00
C GLN A 45 -11.55 5.87 -5.32
N LYS A 46 -10.46 6.66 -5.30
CA LYS A 46 -9.94 7.38 -6.46
C LYS A 46 -8.91 6.62 -7.28
N ALA A 47 -8.11 5.73 -6.69
CA ALA A 47 -6.91 5.21 -7.36
C ALA A 47 -7.16 4.16 -8.46
N SER A 48 -8.41 3.95 -8.88
CA SER A 48 -8.80 2.89 -9.83
C SER A 48 -8.28 1.52 -9.36
N LEU A 49 -8.13 1.34 -8.05
CA LEU A 49 -7.49 0.16 -7.47
C LEU A 49 -8.33 -1.08 -7.74
N ILE A 50 -9.65 -0.92 -7.63
CA ILE A 50 -10.67 -1.88 -8.06
C ILE A 50 -10.58 -2.15 -9.58
N GLY A 51 -10.40 -1.11 -10.39
CA GLY A 51 -10.26 -1.23 -11.85
C GLY A 51 -9.02 -1.99 -12.30
N LYS A 52 -7.97 -2.07 -11.46
CA LYS A 52 -6.76 -2.85 -11.72
C LYS A 52 -6.91 -4.33 -11.34
N LEU A 53 -7.85 -4.71 -10.48
CA LEU A 53 -8.00 -6.09 -10.02
C LEU A 53 -8.10 -7.12 -11.16
N PRO A 54 -8.87 -6.89 -12.25
CA PRO A 54 -8.95 -7.84 -13.35
C PRO A 54 -7.59 -8.09 -14.02
N ALA A 55 -6.79 -7.05 -14.23
CA ALA A 55 -5.46 -7.17 -14.84
C ALA A 55 -4.52 -8.00 -13.95
N TRP A 56 -4.55 -7.76 -12.63
CA TRP A 56 -3.71 -8.48 -11.68
C TRP A 56 -4.14 -9.93 -11.47
N LYS A 57 -5.43 -10.28 -11.66
CA LYS A 57 -5.91 -11.67 -11.66
C LYS A 57 -5.32 -12.50 -12.81
N GLY A 58 -5.04 -11.88 -13.95
CA GLY A 58 -4.43 -12.54 -15.11
C GLY A 58 -2.91 -12.66 -15.05
N TYR A 59 -2.26 -12.09 -14.04
CA TYR A 59 -0.80 -12.10 -13.92
C TYR A 59 -0.26 -13.42 -13.37
N ASN A 60 0.93 -13.80 -13.85
CA ASN A 60 1.62 -14.96 -13.34
C ASN A 60 2.11 -14.68 -11.92
N CYS A 61 1.70 -15.50 -10.95
CA CYS A 61 2.04 -15.32 -9.54
C CYS A 61 3.55 -15.41 -9.24
N ARG A 62 4.36 -15.95 -10.16
CA ARG A 62 5.82 -16.07 -10.03
C ARG A 62 6.59 -14.92 -10.67
N LYS A 63 5.92 -13.94 -11.29
CA LYS A 63 6.54 -12.79 -11.93
C LYS A 63 6.24 -11.52 -11.15
N ARG A 64 7.22 -10.60 -11.10
CA ARG A 64 7.06 -9.27 -10.52
C ARG A 64 6.53 -8.28 -11.57
N TYR A 65 5.62 -7.41 -11.14
CA TYR A 65 4.97 -6.39 -11.94
C TYR A 65 5.06 -5.04 -11.24
N VAL A 66 5.12 -3.97 -12.02
CA VAL A 66 5.26 -2.62 -11.46
C VAL A 66 3.90 -2.08 -11.04
N HIS A 67 3.75 -1.81 -9.74
CA HIS A 67 2.65 -1.02 -9.19
C HIS A 67 3.13 0.40 -8.87
N LYS A 68 2.40 1.39 -9.37
CA LYS A 68 2.68 2.80 -9.10
C LYS A 68 1.74 3.31 -8.00
N MET A 69 2.32 3.91 -6.95
CA MET A 69 1.56 4.56 -5.89
C MET A 69 2.23 5.86 -5.42
N PRO A 70 1.50 6.82 -4.83
CA PRO A 70 2.12 7.97 -4.19
C PRO A 70 2.98 7.57 -2.99
N LEU A 71 4.08 8.30 -2.74
CA LEU A 71 4.97 8.02 -1.60
C LEU A 71 4.25 8.18 -0.25
N SER A 72 3.35 9.17 -0.15
CA SER A 72 2.52 9.39 1.05
C SER A 72 1.69 8.15 1.38
N ILE A 73 1.02 7.57 0.38
CA ILE A 73 0.25 6.33 0.53
C ILE A 73 1.13 5.17 0.97
N ALA A 74 2.31 5.03 0.37
CA ALA A 74 3.26 3.98 0.73
C ALA A 74 3.69 4.05 2.20
N ARG A 75 3.97 5.27 2.69
CA ARG A 75 4.35 5.51 4.09
C ARG A 75 3.19 5.25 5.05
N ILE A 76 1.99 5.71 4.72
CA ILE A 76 0.79 5.46 5.54
C ILE A 76 0.52 3.95 5.60
N LEU A 77 0.54 3.25 4.46
CA LEU A 77 0.38 1.80 4.43
C LEU A 77 1.44 1.08 5.27
N HIS A 78 2.71 1.47 5.15
CA HIS A 78 3.79 0.88 5.94
C HIS A 78 3.56 1.07 7.44
N GLN A 79 3.14 2.25 7.87
CA GLN A 79 2.84 2.55 9.28
C GLN A 79 1.61 1.76 9.77
N GLU A 80 0.48 1.84 9.07
CA GLU A 80 -0.77 1.21 9.52
C GLU A 80 -0.66 -0.32 9.58
N MET A 81 0.04 -0.92 8.61
CA MET A 81 0.20 -2.37 8.54
C MET A 81 1.10 -2.94 9.65
N GLN A 82 1.95 -2.12 10.30
CA GLN A 82 2.79 -2.57 11.42
C GLN A 82 2.01 -2.84 12.71
N HIS A 83 0.79 -2.31 12.83
CA HIS A 83 0.03 -2.32 14.09
C HIS A 83 -1.10 -3.35 14.11
N VAL A 84 -1.24 -4.18 13.07
CA VAL A 84 -2.33 -5.14 12.93
C VAL A 84 -1.83 -6.55 12.58
N ALA A 85 -2.65 -7.56 12.84
CA ALA A 85 -2.39 -8.91 12.35
C ALA A 85 -2.60 -8.97 10.83
N LEU A 86 -1.57 -9.37 10.10
CA LEU A 86 -1.57 -9.43 8.63
C LEU A 86 -1.71 -10.86 8.12
N THR A 87 -2.37 -11.01 6.97
CA THR A 87 -2.27 -12.26 6.19
C THR A 87 -0.85 -12.42 5.64
N ILE A 88 -0.48 -13.65 5.26
CA ILE A 88 0.84 -13.94 4.66
C ILE A 88 1.14 -13.01 3.48
N TYR A 89 0.13 -12.74 2.64
CA TYR A 89 0.30 -11.89 1.46
C TYR A 89 0.41 -10.41 1.81
N ALA A 90 -0.31 -9.94 2.82
CA ALA A 90 -0.18 -8.58 3.33
C ALA A 90 1.18 -8.37 4.02
N GLN A 91 1.68 -9.39 4.74
CA GLN A 91 3.03 -9.38 5.33
C GLN A 91 4.11 -9.31 4.25
N ALA A 92 3.97 -10.09 3.16
CA ALA A 92 4.90 -10.06 2.03
C ALA A 92 4.92 -8.70 1.33
N PHE A 93 3.75 -8.07 1.18
CA PHE A 93 3.65 -6.70 0.69
C PHE A 93 4.34 -5.70 1.63
N LEU A 94 4.10 -5.79 2.94
CA LEU A 94 4.76 -4.93 3.94
C LEU A 94 6.29 -5.07 3.87
N ALA A 95 6.81 -6.30 3.74
CA ALA A 95 8.24 -6.53 3.58
C ALA A 95 8.80 -5.86 2.30
N THR A 96 8.07 -5.91 1.20
CA THR A 96 8.46 -5.21 -0.04
C THR A 96 8.40 -3.68 0.11
N LEU A 97 7.42 -3.16 0.84
CA LEU A 97 7.34 -1.73 1.18
C LEU A 97 8.53 -1.31 2.06
N ASP A 98 8.86 -2.10 3.07
CA ASP A 98 9.96 -1.83 3.99
C ASP A 98 11.29 -1.74 3.23
N GLN A 99 11.60 -2.78 2.44
CA GLN A 99 12.78 -2.77 1.57
C GLN A 99 12.84 -1.55 0.65
N TYR A 100 11.72 -1.15 0.07
CA TYR A 100 11.66 0.03 -0.79
C TYR A 100 11.93 1.31 -0.01
N LEU A 101 11.26 1.51 1.13
CA LEU A 101 11.38 2.72 1.93
C LEU A 101 12.76 2.86 2.58
N THR A 102 13.42 1.76 2.94
CA THR A 102 14.80 1.76 3.46
C THR A 102 15.84 2.02 2.37
N ASN A 103 15.66 1.46 1.17
CA ASN A 103 16.68 1.55 0.10
C ASN A 103 16.53 2.81 -0.77
N GLU A 104 15.32 3.34 -0.93
CA GLU A 104 15.06 4.53 -1.78
C GLU A 104 14.82 5.81 -0.98
N THR A 105 14.98 5.80 0.35
CA THR A 105 15.15 7.07 1.07
C THR A 105 16.48 7.68 0.61
N PRO A 106 16.48 8.84 -0.08
CA PRO A 106 17.72 9.54 -0.33
C PRO A 106 18.31 9.82 1.04
N ASN A 107 19.56 9.45 1.24
CA ASN A 107 20.32 9.84 2.40
C ASN A 107 20.39 11.39 2.38
N VAL A 108 19.42 12.06 3.03
CA VAL A 108 19.29 13.53 3.05
C VAL A 108 20.52 14.18 3.74
N TYR A 109 21.39 13.36 4.33
CA TYR A 109 22.64 13.75 4.95
C TYR A 109 23.90 13.46 4.12
N ALA A 110 23.78 12.92 2.90
CA ALA A 110 24.93 12.58 2.05
C ALA A 110 25.54 13.76 1.25
N THR A 111 25.18 15.01 1.56
CA THR A 111 25.78 16.20 0.93
C THR A 111 26.05 17.31 1.94
N ARG A 112 27.13 17.15 2.70
CA ARG A 112 28.03 18.25 3.13
C ARG A 112 29.45 17.66 3.25
N GLN A 113 30.14 17.59 2.11
CA GLN A 113 31.61 17.65 2.06
C GLN A 113 31.98 19.01 1.47
#